data_AF-A0A7C5NZX9-F1
#
_entry.id   AF-A0A7C5NZX9-F1
#
_cell.length_a   1.000
_cell.length_b   1.000
_cell.length_c   1.000
_cell.angle_alpha   90.00
_cell.angle_beta   90.00
_cell.angle_gamma   90.00
#
_symmetry.space_group_name_H-M   'P 1'
#
loop_
_entity.id
_entity.type
_entity.pdbx_description
1 polymer ?
#
loop_
_entity_poly.entity_id
_entity_poly.type
_entity_poly.pdbx_seq_one_letter_code
_entity_poly.pdbx_strand_id
1 'polypeptide(L)' 'MNLQTRIRELKRERNAVVLAHNYQTGDIQDVADFVGDSLGLAYKARETDAAVILFAGV' A
#
# COMPACT_ATOMS: atom_id res chain seq x y z
N MET A 1 10.85 -18.47 -0.10
CA MET A 1 10.00 -17.33 -0.49
C MET A 1 10.20 -16.23 0.55
N ASN A 2 10.50 -14.99 0.15
CA ASN A 2 10.70 -13.90 1.11
C ASN A 2 9.37 -13.17 1.39
N LEU A 3 9.32 -12.38 2.48
CA LEU A 3 8.12 -11.67 2.90
C LEU A 3 7.59 -10.70 1.84
N GLN A 4 8.47 -9.97 1.16
CA GLN A 4 8.05 -9.02 0.13
C GLN A 4 7.36 -9.71 -1.05
N THR A 5 7.88 -10.86 -1.52
CA THR A 5 7.24 -11.66 -2.56
C THR A 5 5.86 -12.12 -2.12
N ARG A 6 5.74 -12.61 -0.88
CA ARG A 6 4.46 -13.07 -0.33
C ARG A 6 3.42 -11.95 -0.23
N ILE A 7 3.83 -10.74 0.16
CA ILE A 7 2.96 -9.56 0.20
C ILE A 7 2.47 -9.20 -1.21
N ARG A 8 3.35 -9.21 -2.21
CA ARG A 8 2.99 -8.90 -3.60
C ARG A 8 2.01 -9.92 -4.19
N GLU A 9 2.13 -11.19 -3.83
CA GLU A 9 1.16 -12.24 -4.21
C GLU A 9 -0.21 -12.01 -3.58
N LEU A 10 -0.25 -11.86 -2.25
CA LEU A 10 -1.49 -11.62 -1.51
C LEU A 10 -2.21 -10.35 -1.99
N LYS A 11 -1.45 -9.31 -2.34
CA LYS A 11 -1.99 -8.08 -2.90
C LYS A 11 -2.74 -8.34 -4.21
N ARG A 12 -2.19 -9.15 -5.11
CA ARG A 12 -2.85 -9.55 -6.37
C ARG A 12 -4.07 -10.43 -6.11
N GLU A 13 -3.92 -11.45 -5.27
CA GLU A 13 -5.02 -12.38 -4.93
C GLU A 13 -6.23 -11.67 -4.33
N ARG A 14 -6.00 -10.60 -3.56
CA ARG A 14 -7.05 -9.83 -2.88
C ARG A 14 -7.52 -8.61 -3.66
N ASN A 15 -7.01 -8.35 -4.85
CA ASN A 15 -7.20 -7.09 -5.57
C ASN A 15 -7.01 -5.88 -4.63
N ALA A 16 -5.87 -5.82 -3.96
CA ALA A 16 -5.57 -4.83 -2.95
C ALA A 16 -4.63 -3.72 -3.46
N VAL A 17 -4.77 -2.53 -2.90
CA VAL A 17 -3.80 -1.43 -3.02
C VAL A 17 -3.14 -1.20 -1.66
N VAL A 18 -1.82 -1.00 -1.66
CA VAL A 18 -1.05 -0.69 -0.45
C VAL A 18 -0.68 0.79 -0.47
N LEU A 19 -1.21 1.54 0.50
CA LEU A 19 -0.95 2.97 0.65
C LEU A 19 -0.10 3.18 1.92
N ALA A 20 1.06 3.82 1.80
CA ALA A 20 1.98 4.03 2.92
C ALA A 20 2.25 5.51 3.20
N HIS A 21 2.29 5.87 4.48
CA HIS A 21 2.70 7.22 4.88
C HIS A 21 4.22 7.39 4.75
N ASN A 22 4.68 8.61 4.48
CA ASN A 22 6.10 8.99 4.41
C ASN A 22 6.94 8.60 5.65
N TYR A 23 6.28 8.31 6.78
CA TYR A 23 6.94 7.92 8.04
C TYR A 23 7.17 6.42 8.19
N GLN A 24 6.70 5.59 7.25
CA GLN A 24 6.95 4.16 7.27
C GLN A 24 8.41 3.83 6.98
N THR A 25 8.86 2.69 7.47
CA THR A 25 10.20 2.16 7.18
C THR A 25 10.35 1.78 5.70
N GLY A 26 11.59 1.78 5.20
CA GLY A 26 11.88 1.57 3.77
C GLY A 26 11.34 0.25 3.22
N ASP A 27 11.40 -0.82 4.01
CA ASP A 27 10.86 -2.14 3.65
C ASP A 27 9.33 -2.14 3.43
N ILE A 28 8.59 -1.28 4.12
CA ILE A 28 7.15 -1.07 3.89
C ILE A 28 6.93 -0.20 2.64
N GLN A 29 7.73 0.85 2.47
CA GLN A 29 7.66 1.71 1.28
C GLN A 29 7.95 0.92 0.00
N ASP A 30 8.91 -0.02 0.03
CA ASP A 30 9.31 -0.90 -1.09
C ASP A 30 8.20 -1.84 -1.60
N VAL A 31 7.16 -2.06 -0.80
CA VAL A 31 6.01 -2.92 -1.16
C VAL A 31 4.72 -2.13 -1.38
N ALA A 32 4.73 -0.82 -1.12
CA ALA A 32 3.60 0.07 -1.33
C ALA A 32 3.36 0.38 -2.81
N ASP A 33 2.11 0.60 -3.18
CA ASP A 33 1.73 1.12 -4.50
C ASP A 33 1.86 2.65 -4.57
N PHE A 34 1.72 3.30 -3.42
CA PHE A 34 1.90 4.73 -3.28
C PHE A 34 2.42 5.07 -1.89
N VAL A 35 3.40 5.98 -1.85
CA VAL A 35 3.95 6.57 -0.64
C VAL A 35 3.69 8.06 -0.68
N GLY A 36 3.12 8.63 0.39
CA GLY A 36 2.82 10.04 0.44
C GLY A 36 2.42 10.57 1.81
N ASP A 37 2.03 11.84 1.85
CA ASP A 37 1.44 12.48 3.03
C ASP A 37 -0.08 12.22 3.11
N SER A 38 -0.73 12.75 4.13
CA SER A 38 -2.17 12.54 4.35
C SER A 38 -3.04 12.97 3.17
N LEU A 39 -2.70 14.06 2.48
CA LEU A 39 -3.49 14.56 1.35
C LEU A 39 -3.31 13.66 0.12
N GLY A 40 -2.08 13.27 -0.19
CA GLY A 40 -1.79 12.36 -1.28
C GLY A 40 -2.47 11.00 -1.08
N LEU A 41 -2.43 10.46 0.14
CA LEU A 41 -3.07 9.19 0.47
C LEU A 41 -4.60 9.28 0.34
N ALA A 42 -5.22 10.38 0.77
CA ALA A 42 -6.65 10.59 0.62
C ALA A 42 -7.10 10.61 -0.85
N TYR A 43 -6.34 11.28 -1.73
CA TYR A 43 -6.61 11.25 -3.17
C TYR A 43 -6.46 9.85 -3.75
N LYS A 44 -5.40 9.11 -3.39
CA LYS A 44 -5.20 7.74 -3.88
C LYS A 44 -6.24 6.75 -3.38
N ALA A 45 -6.69 6.89 -2.14
CA ALA A 45 -7.79 6.11 -1.62
C ALA A 45 -9.11 6.41 -2.36
N ARG A 46 -9.32 7.64 -2.83
CA ARG A 46 -10.49 8.01 -3.64
C ARG A 46 -10.42 7.48 -5.08
N GLU A 47 -9.23 7.40 -5.67
CA GLU A 47 -9.01 7.03 -7.09
C GLU A 47 -9.02 5.50 -7.33
N THR A 48 -8.92 4.68 -6.30
CA THR A 48 -8.72 3.23 -6.46
C THR A 48 -10.04 2.46 -6.61
N ASP A 49 -10.05 1.51 -7.55
CA ASP A 49 -11.08 0.48 -7.69
C ASP A 49 -10.70 -0.84 -7.00
N ALA A 50 -9.64 -0.84 -6.18
CA ALA A 50 -9.19 -2.01 -5.44
C ALA A 50 -10.27 -2.45 -4.42
N ALA A 51 -10.45 -3.76 -4.28
CA ALA A 51 -11.39 -4.32 -3.31
C ALA A 51 -10.93 -4.13 -1.86
N VAL A 52 -9.62 -3.98 -1.65
CA VAL A 52 -9.01 -3.82 -0.32
C VAL A 52 -8.00 -2.67 -0.36
N ILE A 53 -8.11 -1.75 0.59
CA ILE A 53 -7.06 -0.77 0.87
C ILE A 53 -6.30 -1.24 2.10
N LEU A 54 -5.03 -1.63 1.93
CA LEU A 54 -4.11 -1.86 3.04
C LEU A 54 -3.39 -0.54 3.35
N PHE A 55 -3.81 0.10 4.44
CA PHE A 55 -3.30 1.40 4.85
C PHE A 55 -2.17 1.23 5.86
N ALA A 56 -0.94 1.59 5.47
CA ALA A 56 0.25 1.56 6.31
C ALA A 56 0.57 2.97 6.83
N GLY A 57 -0.12 3.37 7.90
CA GLY A 57 -0.04 4.68 8.53
C GLY A 57 -0.99 4.75 9.73
N VAL A 58 -0.98 5.89 10.42
CA VAL A 58 -1.93 6.20 11.50
C VAL A 58 -2.58 7.55 11.27
#